data_AF-A0A8J3ZBG8-F1
#
_entry.id   AF-A0A8J3ZBG8-F1
#
_cell.length_a   1.000
_cell.length_b   1.000
_cell.length_c   1.000
_cell.angle_alpha   90.00
_cell.angle_beta   90.00
_cell.angle_gamma   90.00
#
_symmetry.space_group_name_H-M   'P 1'
#
loop_
_entity.id
_entity.type
_entity.pdbx_description
1 polymer ?
#
loop_
_entity_poly.entity_id
_entity_poly.type
_entity_poly.pdbx_seq_one_letter_code
_entity_poly.pdbx_strand_id
1 'polypeptide(L)'
;MDFDSWTRYWDEHGTHEAGGADDPRERRYVVSMYPYPSGDLHMGHGEVYPIGDAIARYARLRGANVLHPIGWDSFGLPAENAAVRRGLDARAWTYANIDTQAEGFRRLGISVDPRTRLHTSDPEYYRWNQWLFLRMYERGLAYRAEAPVNWCPVDRTVLANEQVVRGHCERCGAEVTQRSLTQWFFRITAYARRLLDDMTQLEAGWPAEVLAMQRNWIGYAEDTGTYRLRDWLVSRQRYWGTPIPIIHCGRCGEVPVPDEALPVRLPDEGYDLRPPDGRSPLASAEHWVHVSCPACAGDARRDTDTMDTFVDSSWYFLRYPDPSYVDGPANPAGIDRWLPVDHYVGGRGHATAHLLYARFMTKVLHDLGLLPFTEPFRRLTTPGQVTMNGKAMSKTLGNVVNLGDQLDRHGPDAVRVTMLFAGAPEDDIDWADVAPAAAVKWLARVERLVESVESVESVGPAATSDETTRRAVHRLIADVTGLMERTRLNVAIARLMELTTLLARADIPDRDGVEALLRMLACVAPFTAEECWARLGHPPPVLAAGWPDADPALLTEEAVTCVVQVDGRVRDRLSVPPGITDADLRVLALRSERVRQAIDGAAVRRVVVKAPKVVNIVT
;
A
#
# COMPACT_ATOMS: atom_id res chain seq x y z
N MET A 1 -10.23 26.82 -2.13
CA MET A 1 -9.34 26.02 -2.97
C MET A 1 -10.19 25.32 -4.01
N ASP A 2 -9.84 25.45 -5.29
CA ASP A 2 -10.49 24.72 -6.38
C ASP A 2 -9.72 23.40 -6.60
N PHE A 3 -10.24 22.29 -6.07
CA PHE A 3 -9.56 20.99 -6.19
C PHE A 3 -9.68 20.39 -7.60
N ASP A 4 -10.73 20.76 -8.34
CA ASP A 4 -10.99 20.23 -9.68
C ASP A 4 -10.09 20.86 -10.75
N SER A 5 -9.60 22.10 -10.53
CA SER A 5 -8.60 22.70 -11.41
C SER A 5 -7.27 21.96 -11.34
N TRP A 6 -6.81 21.60 -10.14
CA TRP A 6 -5.54 20.90 -9.93
C TRP A 6 -5.53 19.47 -10.45
N THR A 7 -6.59 18.71 -10.18
CA THR A 7 -6.71 17.35 -10.75
C THR A 7 -6.73 17.37 -12.27
N ARG A 8 -7.48 18.30 -12.87
CA ARG A 8 -7.50 18.47 -14.32
C ARG A 8 -6.13 18.87 -14.87
N TYR A 9 -5.43 19.80 -14.21
CA TYR A 9 -4.08 20.17 -14.59
C TYR A 9 -3.15 18.94 -14.60
N TRP A 10 -3.19 18.14 -13.52
CA TRP A 10 -2.35 16.95 -13.43
C TRP A 10 -2.63 15.93 -14.54
N ASP A 11 -3.91 15.74 -14.90
CA ASP A 11 -4.33 14.84 -15.97
C ASP A 11 -3.91 15.37 -17.36
N GLU A 12 -4.17 16.65 -17.66
CA GLU A 12 -3.83 17.28 -18.94
C GLU A 12 -2.32 17.31 -19.22
N HIS A 13 -1.50 17.35 -18.17
CA HIS A 13 -0.04 17.41 -18.26
C HIS A 13 0.65 16.07 -18.02
N GLY A 14 -0.10 14.98 -17.79
CA GLY A 14 0.47 13.67 -17.47
C GLY A 14 1.38 13.70 -16.25
N THR A 15 1.09 14.53 -15.24
CA THR A 15 1.99 14.86 -14.11
C THR A 15 2.46 13.62 -13.34
N HIS A 16 1.63 12.58 -13.30
CA HIS A 16 1.88 11.36 -12.55
C HIS A 16 2.28 10.17 -13.42
N GLU A 17 2.35 10.35 -14.74
CA GLU A 17 2.71 9.30 -15.69
C GLU A 17 4.16 8.85 -15.50
N ALA A 18 4.38 7.54 -15.49
CA ALA A 18 5.71 6.98 -15.49
C ALA A 18 6.43 7.25 -16.83
N GLY A 19 7.70 7.60 -16.80
CA GLY A 19 8.51 7.77 -18.00
C GLY A 19 8.67 6.48 -18.79
N GLY A 20 8.81 6.57 -20.12
CA GLY A 20 9.03 5.45 -21.05
C GLY A 20 10.44 4.84 -20.95
N ALA A 21 10.73 3.80 -21.74
CA ALA A 21 11.92 2.94 -21.58
C ALA A 21 13.27 3.70 -21.52
N ASP A 22 13.36 4.83 -22.22
CA ASP A 22 14.58 5.65 -22.31
C ASP A 22 14.77 6.63 -21.14
N ASP A 23 13.86 6.64 -20.16
CA ASP A 23 13.98 7.52 -18.99
C ASP A 23 15.13 7.06 -18.07
N PRO A 24 16.17 7.91 -17.86
CA PRO A 24 17.37 7.53 -17.13
C PRO A 24 17.22 7.60 -15.61
N ARG A 25 16.10 8.12 -15.09
CA ARG A 25 15.88 8.27 -13.64
C ARG A 25 15.78 6.90 -12.97
N GLU A 26 16.22 6.83 -11.71
CA GLU A 26 16.07 5.61 -10.91
C GLU A 26 14.58 5.22 -10.84
N ARG A 27 14.27 3.97 -11.16
CA ARG A 27 12.89 3.47 -11.13
C ARG A 27 12.41 3.28 -9.68
N ARG A 28 11.15 3.59 -9.43
CA ARG A 28 10.44 3.25 -8.20
C ARG A 28 9.07 2.70 -8.53
N TYR A 29 8.80 1.48 -8.08
CA TYR A 29 7.50 0.85 -8.27
C TYR A 29 6.74 0.77 -6.95
N VAL A 30 5.71 1.60 -6.79
CA VAL A 30 4.88 1.70 -5.58
C VAL A 30 3.50 1.18 -5.92
N VAL A 31 3.03 0.14 -5.22
CA VAL A 31 1.72 -0.49 -5.49
C VAL A 31 0.90 -0.51 -4.22
N SER A 32 -0.31 0.04 -4.31
CA SER A 32 -1.33 -0.19 -3.29
C SER A 32 -2.17 -1.41 -3.69
N MET A 33 -2.59 -2.20 -2.71
CA MET A 33 -3.57 -3.26 -2.93
C MET A 33 -4.83 -2.64 -3.52
N TYR A 34 -5.18 -3.05 -4.75
CA TYR A 34 -6.34 -2.54 -5.46
C TYR A 34 -7.66 -2.86 -4.73
N PRO A 35 -8.73 -2.09 -4.94
CA PRO A 35 -9.98 -2.27 -4.21
C PRO A 35 -10.88 -3.30 -4.91
N TYR A 36 -11.76 -3.89 -4.12
CA TYR A 36 -12.96 -4.56 -4.65
C TYR A 36 -14.02 -3.50 -5.02
N PRO A 37 -14.55 -3.48 -6.26
CA PRO A 37 -15.63 -2.58 -6.67
C PRO A 37 -17.00 -3.05 -6.15
N SER A 38 -17.15 -3.11 -4.83
CA SER A 38 -18.33 -3.62 -4.13
C SER A 38 -19.21 -2.53 -3.48
N GLY A 39 -18.88 -1.27 -3.75
CA GLY A 39 -19.54 -0.05 -3.28
C GLY A 39 -18.56 1.12 -3.21
N ASP A 40 -19.00 2.23 -2.60
CA ASP A 40 -18.20 3.43 -2.40
C ASP A 40 -16.93 3.20 -1.57
N LEU A 41 -15.97 4.12 -1.70
CA LEU A 41 -14.80 4.15 -0.85
C LEU A 41 -15.19 4.51 0.60
N HIS A 42 -14.56 3.84 1.56
CA HIS A 42 -14.67 4.13 3.00
C HIS A 42 -13.33 4.57 3.57
N MET A 43 -13.30 4.96 4.85
CA MET A 43 -12.09 5.49 5.49
C MET A 43 -10.88 4.56 5.50
N GLY A 44 -11.06 3.23 5.48
CA GLY A 44 -9.95 2.29 5.23
C GLY A 44 -9.22 2.53 3.89
N HIS A 45 -9.94 2.88 2.82
CA HIS A 45 -9.31 3.31 1.57
C HIS A 45 -8.69 4.72 1.73
N GLY A 46 -9.33 5.59 2.52
CA GLY A 46 -8.77 6.89 2.92
C GLY A 46 -7.45 6.80 3.70
N GLU A 47 -7.04 5.62 4.16
CA GLU A 47 -5.74 5.38 4.79
C GLU A 47 -4.73 4.77 3.81
N VAL A 48 -5.07 3.60 3.24
CA VAL A 48 -4.15 2.79 2.42
C VAL A 48 -3.60 3.57 1.24
N TYR A 49 -4.46 4.28 0.51
CA TYR A 49 -4.06 4.96 -0.72
C TYR A 49 -3.24 6.24 -0.44
N PRO A 50 -3.59 7.10 0.54
CA PRO A 50 -2.71 8.21 0.91
C PRO A 50 -1.32 7.78 1.41
N ILE A 51 -1.18 6.61 2.06
CA ILE A 51 0.14 6.07 2.44
C ILE A 51 0.97 5.77 1.17
N GLY A 52 0.41 4.98 0.24
CA GLY A 52 1.08 4.69 -1.03
C GLY A 52 1.39 5.95 -1.84
N ASP A 53 0.46 6.90 -1.85
CA ASP A 53 0.61 8.18 -2.54
C ASP A 53 1.71 9.06 -1.95
N ALA A 54 1.83 9.15 -0.63
CA ALA A 54 2.89 9.90 0.03
C ALA A 54 4.28 9.34 -0.31
N ILE A 55 4.41 8.00 -0.37
CA ILE A 55 5.64 7.32 -0.78
C ILE A 55 5.95 7.62 -2.25
N ALA A 56 4.95 7.52 -3.14
CA ALA A 56 5.11 7.78 -4.57
C ALA A 56 5.48 9.25 -4.86
N ARG A 57 4.83 10.21 -4.21
CA ARG A 57 5.14 11.65 -4.33
C ARG A 57 6.51 11.98 -3.79
N TYR A 58 6.90 11.41 -2.65
CA TYR A 58 8.24 11.56 -2.11
C TYR A 58 9.30 11.04 -3.10
N ALA A 59 9.09 9.85 -3.67
CA ALA A 59 9.99 9.31 -4.69
C ALA A 59 10.12 10.21 -5.92
N ARG A 60 9.01 10.77 -6.43
CA ARG A 60 9.03 11.74 -7.55
C ARG A 60 9.82 13.00 -7.20
N LEU A 61 9.59 13.58 -6.02
CA LEU A 61 10.34 14.74 -5.53
C LEU A 61 11.84 14.43 -5.36
N ARG A 62 12.20 13.19 -5.04
CA ARG A 62 13.59 12.72 -5.00
C ARG A 62 14.19 12.43 -6.38
N GLY A 63 13.47 12.73 -7.46
CA GLY A 63 13.94 12.61 -8.84
C GLY A 63 13.77 11.22 -9.45
N ALA A 64 13.04 10.30 -8.80
CA ALA A 64 12.80 8.97 -9.34
C ALA A 64 11.77 8.99 -10.49
N ASN A 65 11.88 8.03 -11.42
CA ASN A 65 10.78 7.67 -12.30
C ASN A 65 9.85 6.70 -11.55
N VAL A 66 8.62 7.12 -11.29
CA VAL A 66 7.70 6.39 -10.41
C VAL A 66 6.55 5.79 -11.20
N LEU A 67 6.44 4.45 -11.14
CA LEU A 67 5.21 3.74 -11.51
C LEU A 67 4.35 3.61 -10.25
N HIS A 68 3.21 4.28 -10.25
CA HIS A 68 2.20 4.18 -9.19
C HIS A 68 0.86 3.86 -9.86
N PRO A 69 0.46 2.58 -9.90
CA PRO A 69 -0.67 2.17 -10.73
C PRO A 69 -1.98 2.13 -9.95
N ILE A 70 -3.09 1.96 -10.68
CA ILE A 70 -4.39 1.66 -10.09
C ILE A 70 -5.12 0.61 -10.93
N GLY A 71 -5.90 -0.24 -10.25
CA GLY A 71 -6.71 -1.27 -10.88
C GLY A 71 -7.88 -1.62 -9.98
N TRP A 72 -8.68 -2.62 -10.37
CA TRP A 72 -9.81 -3.11 -9.60
C TRP A 72 -9.89 -4.63 -9.65
N ASP A 73 -10.06 -5.25 -8.47
CA ASP A 73 -10.36 -6.67 -8.35
C ASP A 73 -11.84 -6.91 -8.64
N SER A 74 -12.20 -6.90 -9.92
CA SER A 74 -13.56 -6.73 -10.38
C SER A 74 -14.32 -8.05 -10.59
N PHE A 75 -13.68 -9.20 -10.40
CA PHE A 75 -14.33 -10.52 -10.31
C PHE A 75 -14.60 -10.98 -8.86
N GLY A 76 -15.38 -12.04 -8.70
CA GLY A 76 -15.56 -12.78 -7.46
C GLY A 76 -16.76 -12.39 -6.61
N LEU A 77 -16.87 -13.07 -5.45
CA LEU A 77 -18.01 -12.95 -4.53
C LEU A 77 -18.32 -11.52 -4.06
N PRO A 78 -17.35 -10.63 -3.77
CA PRO A 78 -17.67 -9.30 -3.26
C PRO A 78 -18.57 -8.49 -4.21
N ALA A 79 -18.23 -8.46 -5.50
CA ALA A 79 -18.99 -7.74 -6.52
C ALA A 79 -20.34 -8.44 -6.80
N GLU A 80 -20.33 -9.75 -7.00
CA GLU A 80 -21.53 -10.52 -7.33
C GLU A 80 -22.57 -10.51 -6.19
N ASN A 81 -22.14 -10.75 -4.94
CA ASN A 81 -23.04 -10.71 -3.79
C ASN A 81 -23.65 -9.32 -3.60
N ALA A 82 -22.90 -8.26 -3.91
CA ALA A 82 -23.39 -6.89 -3.81
C ALA A 82 -24.43 -6.56 -4.89
N ALA A 83 -24.23 -7.03 -6.12
CA ALA A 83 -25.18 -6.91 -7.22
C ALA A 83 -26.47 -7.70 -6.96
N VAL A 84 -26.35 -8.98 -6.57
CA VAL A 84 -27.52 -9.85 -6.37
C VAL A 84 -28.40 -9.38 -5.21
N ARG A 85 -27.82 -8.86 -4.11
CA ARG A 85 -28.61 -8.27 -3.01
C ARG A 85 -29.49 -7.10 -3.45
N ARG A 86 -29.19 -6.47 -4.58
CA ARG A 86 -29.88 -5.31 -5.14
C ARG A 86 -30.74 -5.65 -6.36
N GLY A 87 -30.74 -6.92 -6.79
CA GLY A 87 -31.42 -7.33 -8.02
C GLY A 87 -30.81 -6.73 -9.28
N LEU A 88 -29.50 -6.46 -9.27
CA LEU A 88 -28.77 -5.85 -10.39
C LEU A 88 -27.87 -6.88 -11.09
N ASP A 89 -27.59 -6.62 -12.36
CA ASP A 89 -26.57 -7.35 -13.12
C ASP A 89 -25.16 -7.12 -12.52
N ALA A 90 -24.38 -8.18 -12.39
CA ALA A 90 -23.07 -8.14 -11.75
C ALA A 90 -22.06 -7.30 -12.55
N ARG A 91 -22.11 -7.36 -13.88
CA ARG A 91 -21.24 -6.56 -14.76
C ARG A 91 -21.56 -5.07 -14.59
N ALA A 92 -22.81 -4.69 -14.81
CA ALA A 92 -23.25 -3.29 -14.71
C ALA A 92 -22.96 -2.68 -13.32
N TRP A 93 -23.24 -3.43 -12.25
CA TRP A 93 -22.93 -3.02 -10.88
C TRP A 93 -21.41 -2.82 -10.66
N THR A 94 -20.60 -3.73 -11.19
CA THR A 94 -19.14 -3.68 -11.07
C THR A 94 -18.58 -2.42 -11.73
N TYR A 95 -18.91 -2.14 -12.99
CA TYR A 95 -18.39 -0.95 -13.69
C TYR A 95 -18.90 0.36 -13.10
N ALA A 96 -20.16 0.42 -12.64
CA ALA A 96 -20.67 1.60 -11.96
C ALA A 96 -19.85 1.93 -10.68
N ASN A 97 -19.49 0.90 -9.90
CA ASN A 97 -18.64 1.09 -8.72
C ASN A 97 -17.19 1.43 -9.10
N ILE A 98 -16.65 0.85 -10.17
CA ILE A 98 -15.32 1.21 -10.68
C ILE A 98 -15.27 2.71 -10.97
N ASP A 99 -16.27 3.26 -11.68
CA ASP A 99 -16.28 4.68 -12.02
C ASP A 99 -16.47 5.57 -10.80
N THR A 100 -17.32 5.17 -9.85
CA THR A 100 -17.48 5.88 -8.57
C THR A 100 -16.20 5.88 -7.74
N GLN A 101 -15.50 4.74 -7.67
CA GLN A 101 -14.22 4.63 -6.95
C GLN A 101 -13.10 5.39 -7.67
N ALA A 102 -13.03 5.34 -9.00
CA ALA A 102 -12.08 6.11 -9.80
C ALA A 102 -12.22 7.61 -9.53
N GLU A 103 -13.45 8.11 -9.53
CA GLU A 103 -13.76 9.49 -9.17
C GLU A 103 -13.39 9.80 -7.71
N GLY A 104 -13.65 8.87 -6.78
CA GLY A 104 -13.22 9.00 -5.40
C GLY A 104 -11.70 9.13 -5.23
N PHE A 105 -10.91 8.35 -5.97
CA PHE A 105 -9.45 8.47 -5.98
C PHE A 105 -8.97 9.78 -6.61
N ARG A 106 -9.63 10.24 -7.68
CA ARG A 106 -9.36 11.54 -8.30
C ARG A 106 -9.61 12.68 -7.31
N ARG A 107 -10.76 12.68 -6.63
CA ARG A 107 -11.11 13.66 -5.58
C ARG A 107 -10.15 13.64 -4.40
N LEU A 108 -9.65 12.48 -4.02
CA LEU A 108 -8.62 12.32 -2.97
C LEU A 108 -7.21 12.74 -3.44
N GLY A 109 -7.01 13.00 -4.73
CA GLY A 109 -5.73 13.43 -5.29
C GLY A 109 -4.65 12.34 -5.27
N ILE A 110 -5.01 11.07 -5.47
CA ILE A 110 -4.03 9.98 -5.57
C ILE A 110 -3.26 10.09 -6.90
N SER A 111 -1.92 10.13 -6.82
CA SER A 111 -0.99 10.33 -7.94
C SER A 111 -0.71 9.07 -8.75
N VAL A 112 -1.75 8.51 -9.37
CA VAL A 112 -1.65 7.29 -10.17
C VAL A 112 -1.33 7.57 -11.64
N ASP A 113 -0.70 6.62 -12.31
CA ASP A 113 -0.56 6.63 -13.77
C ASP A 113 -1.86 6.08 -14.41
N PRO A 114 -2.68 6.93 -15.07
CA PRO A 114 -4.00 6.51 -15.57
C PRO A 114 -3.91 5.45 -16.66
N ARG A 115 -2.77 5.33 -17.35
CA ARG A 115 -2.54 4.33 -18.42
C ARG A 115 -2.42 2.91 -17.87
N THR A 116 -2.23 2.77 -16.56
CA THR A 116 -2.09 1.48 -15.87
C THR A 116 -3.44 0.87 -15.43
N ARG A 117 -4.56 1.58 -15.66
CA ARG A 117 -5.92 1.14 -15.28
C ARG A 117 -6.20 -0.27 -15.81
N LEU A 118 -6.49 -1.20 -14.90
CA LEU A 118 -6.88 -2.58 -15.22
C LEU A 118 -8.10 -3.03 -14.41
N HIS A 119 -8.91 -3.90 -15.01
CA HIS A 119 -10.05 -4.57 -14.36
C HIS A 119 -9.88 -6.08 -14.54
N THR A 120 -9.90 -6.85 -13.44
CA THR A 120 -9.66 -8.31 -13.53
C THR A 120 -10.76 -9.05 -14.28
N SER A 121 -11.95 -8.45 -14.36
CA SER A 121 -13.11 -8.94 -15.13
C SER A 121 -13.03 -8.73 -16.64
N ASP A 122 -12.01 -8.05 -17.14
CA ASP A 122 -11.83 -7.81 -18.57
C ASP A 122 -11.23 -9.04 -19.27
N PRO A 123 -11.76 -9.45 -20.44
CA PRO A 123 -11.24 -10.56 -21.24
C PRO A 123 -9.74 -10.49 -21.53
N GLU A 124 -9.23 -9.28 -21.71
CA GLU A 124 -7.82 -8.95 -21.95
C GLU A 124 -6.94 -9.30 -20.73
N TYR A 125 -7.52 -9.29 -19.52
CA TYR A 125 -6.87 -9.72 -18.29
C TYR A 125 -7.05 -11.22 -18.06
N TYR A 126 -8.29 -11.70 -17.93
CA TYR A 126 -8.53 -13.06 -17.46
C TYR A 126 -8.23 -14.16 -18.49
N ARG A 127 -8.01 -13.80 -19.77
CA ARG A 127 -7.34 -14.69 -20.73
C ARG A 127 -6.05 -15.27 -20.13
N TRP A 128 -5.29 -14.44 -19.43
CA TRP A 128 -4.01 -14.84 -18.86
C TRP A 128 -4.16 -15.65 -17.59
N ASN A 129 -5.22 -15.46 -16.81
CA ASN A 129 -5.56 -16.42 -15.74
C ASN A 129 -5.82 -17.82 -16.31
N GLN A 130 -6.56 -17.90 -17.41
CA GLN A 130 -6.85 -19.17 -18.09
C GLN A 130 -5.58 -19.80 -18.64
N TRP A 131 -4.75 -19.00 -19.31
CA TRP A 131 -3.44 -19.46 -19.80
C TRP A 131 -2.55 -19.98 -18.65
N LEU A 132 -2.44 -19.23 -17.55
CA LEU A 132 -1.67 -19.64 -16.37
C LEU A 132 -2.20 -20.93 -15.75
N PHE A 133 -3.52 -21.06 -15.64
CA PHE A 133 -4.16 -22.30 -15.18
C PHE A 133 -3.75 -23.49 -16.05
N LEU A 134 -3.77 -23.35 -17.39
CA LEU A 134 -3.37 -24.42 -18.31
C LEU A 134 -1.88 -24.78 -18.16
N ARG A 135 -0.99 -23.79 -18.05
CA ARG A 135 0.45 -24.04 -17.81
C ARG A 135 0.71 -24.74 -16.49
N MET A 136 -0.08 -24.44 -15.45
CA MET A 136 -0.05 -25.14 -14.17
C MET A 136 -0.65 -26.54 -14.25
N TYR A 137 -1.73 -26.74 -15.02
CA TYR A 137 -2.36 -28.04 -15.24
C TYR A 137 -1.42 -29.01 -15.93
N GLU A 138 -0.75 -28.58 -16.99
CA GLU A 138 0.28 -29.34 -17.72
C GLU A 138 1.44 -29.81 -16.82
N ARG A 139 1.70 -29.09 -15.73
CA ARG A 139 2.77 -29.39 -14.76
C ARG A 139 2.27 -30.11 -13.50
N GLY A 140 1.00 -30.51 -13.46
CA GLY A 140 0.38 -31.15 -12.28
C GLY A 140 0.27 -30.23 -11.05
N LEU A 141 0.40 -28.92 -11.26
CA LEU A 141 0.22 -27.89 -10.24
C LEU A 141 -1.23 -27.43 -10.13
N ALA A 142 -2.00 -27.43 -11.21
CA ALA A 142 -3.46 -27.38 -11.16
C ALA A 142 -4.01 -28.79 -11.34
N TYR A 143 -4.87 -29.23 -10.44
CA TYR A 143 -5.43 -30.59 -10.49
C TYR A 143 -6.83 -30.65 -9.91
N ARG A 144 -7.60 -31.66 -10.31
CA ARG A 144 -8.95 -31.92 -9.81
C ARG A 144 -8.96 -33.11 -8.86
N ALA A 145 -9.61 -32.99 -7.71
CA ALA A 145 -9.72 -34.07 -6.74
C ALA A 145 -11.03 -33.97 -5.95
N GLU A 146 -11.52 -35.13 -5.49
CA GLU A 146 -12.56 -35.18 -4.47
C GLU A 146 -11.92 -34.90 -3.09
N ALA A 147 -12.49 -33.95 -2.36
CA ALA A 147 -12.05 -33.63 -1.01
C ALA A 147 -13.22 -33.15 -0.14
N PRO A 148 -13.12 -33.29 1.19
CA PRO A 148 -13.95 -32.51 2.09
C PRO A 148 -13.56 -31.04 1.94
N VAL A 149 -14.51 -30.24 1.46
CA VAL A 149 -14.32 -28.83 1.18
C VAL A 149 -15.20 -27.98 2.10
N ASN A 150 -14.67 -26.82 2.49
CA ASN A 150 -15.40 -25.81 3.22
C ASN A 150 -16.55 -25.30 2.34
N TRP A 151 -17.78 -25.35 2.83
CA TRP A 151 -18.98 -24.92 2.14
C TRP A 151 -19.71 -23.83 2.92
N CYS A 152 -19.92 -22.68 2.29
CA CYS A 152 -20.76 -21.62 2.84
C CYS A 152 -22.22 -21.83 2.42
N PRO A 153 -23.16 -22.07 3.35
CA PRO A 153 -24.56 -22.29 3.01
C PRO A 153 -25.28 -21.02 2.48
N VAL A 154 -24.79 -19.84 2.86
CA VAL A 154 -25.36 -18.54 2.44
C VAL A 154 -24.82 -18.13 1.07
N ASP A 155 -23.51 -18.20 0.87
CA ASP A 155 -22.88 -17.89 -0.43
C ASP A 155 -23.04 -19.02 -1.46
N ARG A 156 -23.49 -20.21 -1.03
CA ARG A 156 -23.69 -21.42 -1.85
C ARG A 156 -22.48 -21.74 -2.73
N THR A 157 -21.30 -21.71 -2.14
CA THR A 157 -20.04 -22.04 -2.81
C THR A 157 -19.04 -22.60 -1.82
N VAL A 158 -18.06 -23.32 -2.37
CA VAL A 158 -16.85 -23.69 -1.65
C VAL A 158 -15.99 -22.48 -1.28
N LEU A 159 -15.20 -22.62 -0.21
CA LEU A 159 -14.25 -21.64 0.31
C LEU A 159 -12.85 -22.27 0.47
N ALA A 160 -11.79 -21.50 0.21
CA ALA A 160 -10.44 -21.87 0.61
C ALA A 160 -10.31 -21.84 2.16
N ASN A 161 -9.29 -22.48 2.72
CA ASN A 161 -9.10 -22.52 4.18
C ASN A 161 -8.85 -21.11 4.75
N GLU A 162 -8.17 -20.28 3.96
CA GLU A 162 -7.84 -18.89 4.23
C GLU A 162 -9.11 -18.01 4.33
N GLN A 163 -10.22 -18.44 3.71
CA GLN A 163 -11.51 -17.74 3.71
C GLN A 163 -12.43 -18.19 4.87
N VAL A 164 -11.94 -19.07 5.75
CA VAL A 164 -12.66 -19.56 6.94
C VAL A 164 -12.02 -18.99 8.20
N VAL A 165 -12.67 -17.99 8.79
CA VAL A 165 -12.20 -17.31 10.00
C VAL A 165 -12.97 -17.84 11.19
N ARG A 166 -12.29 -18.56 12.10
CA ARG A 166 -12.88 -19.16 13.30
C ARG A 166 -14.14 -20.01 12.99
N GLY A 167 -14.09 -20.80 11.92
CA GLY A 167 -15.20 -21.67 11.48
C GLY A 167 -16.33 -20.95 10.74
N HIS A 168 -16.19 -19.65 10.46
CA HIS A 168 -17.21 -18.85 9.77
C HIS A 168 -16.67 -18.30 8.45
N CYS A 169 -17.56 -18.06 7.48
CA CYS A 169 -17.21 -17.45 6.20
C CYS A 169 -16.68 -16.02 6.44
N GLU A 170 -15.51 -15.68 5.88
CA GLU A 170 -14.90 -14.34 6.00
C GLU A 170 -15.82 -13.20 5.50
N ARG A 171 -16.79 -13.51 4.62
CA ARG A 171 -17.61 -12.52 3.92
C ARG A 171 -18.97 -12.33 4.57
N CYS A 172 -19.73 -13.41 4.71
CA CYS A 172 -21.10 -13.36 5.20
C CYS A 172 -21.25 -13.75 6.68
N GLY A 173 -20.18 -14.24 7.32
CA GLY A 173 -20.19 -14.66 8.72
C GLY A 173 -21.01 -15.91 9.03
N ALA A 174 -21.49 -16.64 8.01
CA ALA A 174 -22.24 -17.88 8.22
C ALA A 174 -21.30 -19.01 8.69
N GLU A 175 -21.82 -19.92 9.50
CA GLU A 175 -21.11 -21.14 9.90
C GLU A 175 -20.77 -21.97 8.66
N VAL A 176 -19.49 -22.35 8.55
CA VAL A 176 -18.98 -23.13 7.43
C VAL A 176 -19.22 -24.61 7.70
N THR A 177 -19.84 -25.28 6.74
CA THR A 177 -20.06 -26.74 6.78
C THR A 177 -19.04 -27.46 5.90
N GLN A 178 -18.92 -28.77 6.02
CA GLN A 178 -18.11 -29.59 5.10
C GLN A 178 -19.00 -30.30 4.10
N ARG A 179 -18.57 -30.36 2.83
CA ARG A 179 -19.18 -31.21 1.79
C ARG A 179 -18.08 -31.97 1.07
N SER A 180 -18.32 -33.22 0.65
CA SER A 180 -17.40 -33.89 -0.28
C SER A 180 -17.75 -33.44 -1.69
N LEU A 181 -16.84 -32.75 -2.36
CA LEU A 181 -17.02 -32.28 -3.73
C LEU A 181 -15.72 -32.50 -4.52
N THR A 182 -15.88 -32.84 -5.80
CA THR A 182 -14.77 -32.82 -6.76
C THR A 182 -14.51 -31.37 -7.16
N GLN A 183 -13.32 -30.84 -6.87
CA GLN A 183 -12.97 -29.43 -7.04
C GLN A 183 -11.56 -29.27 -7.61
N TRP A 184 -11.24 -28.07 -8.08
CA TRP A 184 -9.91 -27.70 -8.59
C TRP A 184 -9.05 -27.10 -7.49
N PHE A 185 -7.78 -27.52 -7.47
CA PHE A 185 -6.78 -27.12 -6.52
C PHE A 185 -5.50 -26.67 -7.22
N PHE A 186 -4.84 -25.67 -6.65
CA PHE A 186 -3.43 -25.38 -6.91
C PHE A 186 -2.55 -26.02 -5.84
N ARG A 187 -1.52 -26.74 -6.29
CA ARG A 187 -0.57 -27.48 -5.45
C ARG A 187 0.46 -26.56 -4.79
N ILE A 188 -0.01 -25.58 -4.01
CA ILE A 188 0.85 -24.65 -3.27
C ILE A 188 1.74 -25.39 -2.26
N THR A 189 1.33 -26.56 -1.77
CA THR A 189 2.14 -27.38 -0.85
C THR A 189 3.46 -27.84 -1.48
N ALA A 190 3.54 -27.98 -2.81
CA ALA A 190 4.79 -28.28 -3.50
C ALA A 190 5.84 -27.16 -3.34
N TYR A 191 5.42 -25.95 -2.97
CA TYR A 191 6.27 -24.79 -2.75
C TYR A 191 6.42 -24.43 -1.26
N ALA A 192 5.84 -25.21 -0.33
CA ALA A 192 5.80 -24.88 1.09
C ALA A 192 7.18 -24.62 1.69
N ARG A 193 8.19 -25.43 1.32
CA ARG A 193 9.57 -25.23 1.79
C ARG A 193 10.18 -23.93 1.27
N ARG A 194 10.07 -23.66 -0.04
CA ARG A 194 10.56 -22.41 -0.65
C ARG A 194 9.84 -21.17 -0.10
N LEU A 195 8.55 -21.28 0.19
CA LEU A 195 7.78 -20.21 0.83
C LEU A 195 8.27 -19.90 2.25
N LEU A 196 8.89 -20.85 2.96
CA LEU A 196 9.54 -20.59 4.25
C LEU A 196 10.98 -20.10 4.08
N ASP A 197 11.79 -20.79 3.27
CA ASP A 197 13.22 -20.50 3.11
C ASP A 197 13.45 -19.11 2.52
N ASP A 198 12.67 -18.72 1.51
CA ASP A 198 12.82 -17.42 0.86
C ASP A 198 12.31 -16.26 1.73
N MET A 199 11.71 -16.51 2.90
CA MET A 199 11.34 -15.43 3.83
C MET A 199 12.55 -14.61 4.29
N THR A 200 13.75 -15.19 4.32
CA THR A 200 14.98 -14.43 4.64
C THR A 200 15.20 -13.25 3.69
N GLN A 201 14.75 -13.35 2.43
CA GLN A 201 14.81 -12.25 1.47
C GLN A 201 13.88 -11.08 1.85
N LEU A 202 12.85 -11.34 2.67
CA LEU A 202 11.80 -10.40 3.04
C LEU A 202 12.01 -9.75 4.41
N GLU A 203 12.83 -10.32 5.29
CA GLU A 203 12.99 -9.89 6.69
C GLU A 203 13.38 -8.43 6.87
N ALA A 204 14.12 -7.86 5.90
CA ALA A 204 14.53 -6.46 5.93
C ALA A 204 13.41 -5.47 5.55
N GLY A 205 12.38 -5.93 4.83
CA GLY A 205 11.36 -5.06 4.24
C GLY A 205 9.93 -5.38 4.65
N TRP A 206 9.67 -6.52 5.28
CA TRP A 206 8.34 -6.97 5.69
C TRP A 206 8.16 -6.88 7.21
N PRO A 207 6.94 -6.55 7.71
CA PRO A 207 6.65 -6.56 9.12
C PRO A 207 6.84 -7.98 9.71
N ALA A 208 7.53 -8.06 10.86
CA ALA A 208 7.80 -9.33 11.53
C ALA A 208 6.51 -10.10 11.88
N GLU A 209 5.43 -9.38 12.20
CA GLU A 209 4.10 -9.97 12.45
C GLU A 209 3.56 -10.71 11.23
N VAL A 210 3.62 -10.12 10.04
CA VAL A 210 3.15 -10.74 8.79
C VAL A 210 3.96 -12.00 8.47
N LEU A 211 5.28 -11.94 8.63
CA LEU A 211 6.16 -13.10 8.45
C LEU A 211 5.82 -14.21 9.46
N ALA A 212 5.59 -13.86 10.73
CA ALA A 212 5.17 -14.82 11.75
C ALA A 212 3.81 -15.46 11.42
N MET A 213 2.84 -14.68 10.95
CA MET A 213 1.54 -15.19 10.49
C MET A 213 1.71 -16.21 9.36
N GLN A 214 2.53 -15.92 8.35
CA GLN A 214 2.79 -16.85 7.26
C GLN A 214 3.56 -18.09 7.72
N ARG A 215 4.58 -17.97 8.58
CA ARG A 215 5.30 -19.13 9.16
C ARG A 215 4.34 -20.05 9.89
N ASN A 216 3.49 -19.47 10.73
CA ASN A 216 2.49 -20.23 11.47
C ASN A 216 1.47 -20.87 10.52
N TRP A 217 1.02 -20.14 9.48
CA TRP A 217 0.09 -20.65 8.46
C TRP A 217 0.65 -21.86 7.72
N ILE A 218 1.88 -21.75 7.22
CA ILE A 218 2.57 -22.84 6.53
C ILE A 218 2.81 -24.01 7.50
N GLY A 219 3.22 -23.71 8.73
CA GLY A 219 3.26 -24.62 9.87
C GLY A 219 4.09 -25.88 9.61
N TYR A 220 5.40 -25.72 9.44
CA TYR A 220 6.31 -26.85 9.32
C TYR A 220 6.57 -27.51 10.68
N ALA A 221 6.33 -28.81 10.78
CA ALA A 221 6.64 -29.61 11.95
C ALA A 221 7.95 -30.38 11.71
N GLU A 222 9.01 -30.03 12.45
CA GLU A 222 10.34 -30.64 12.29
C GLU A 222 10.33 -32.15 12.56
N ASP A 223 9.62 -32.60 13.61
CA ASP A 223 9.57 -34.00 14.03
C ASP A 223 9.00 -34.95 12.97
N THR A 224 8.05 -34.47 12.17
CA THR A 224 7.35 -35.27 11.16
C THR A 224 7.71 -34.88 9.73
N GLY A 225 8.38 -33.75 9.52
CA GLY A 225 8.65 -33.18 8.21
C GLY A 225 7.39 -32.73 7.44
N THR A 226 6.26 -32.55 8.13
CA THR A 226 4.96 -32.23 7.51
C THR A 226 4.60 -30.75 7.61
N TYR A 227 3.71 -30.28 6.72
CA TYR A 227 3.20 -28.91 6.72
C TYR A 227 1.72 -28.86 7.13
N ARG A 228 1.32 -27.78 7.82
CA ARG A 228 -0.09 -27.44 8.08
C ARG A 228 -0.79 -26.90 6.83
N LEU A 229 -0.03 -26.23 5.95
CA LEU A 229 -0.51 -25.72 4.68
C LEU A 229 -1.24 -26.81 3.88
N ARG A 230 -2.37 -26.45 3.29
CA ARG A 230 -3.12 -27.31 2.38
C ARG A 230 -3.08 -26.74 0.97
N ASP A 231 -3.37 -27.58 -0.01
CA ASP A 231 -3.50 -27.13 -1.39
C ASP A 231 -4.67 -26.15 -1.54
N TRP A 232 -4.47 -25.16 -2.42
CA TRP A 232 -5.35 -24.01 -2.54
C TRP A 232 -6.55 -24.36 -3.41
N LEU A 233 -7.73 -24.41 -2.82
CA LEU A 233 -8.99 -24.63 -3.54
C LEU A 233 -9.37 -23.40 -4.36
N VAL A 234 -9.37 -23.52 -5.68
CA VAL A 234 -9.56 -22.39 -6.62
C VAL A 234 -10.90 -22.37 -7.34
N SER A 235 -11.59 -23.49 -7.54
CA SER A 235 -12.90 -23.51 -8.21
C SER A 235 -14.01 -22.95 -7.32
N ARG A 236 -14.99 -22.26 -7.92
CA ARG A 236 -16.15 -21.65 -7.26
C ARG A 236 -17.40 -21.91 -8.09
N GLN A 237 -18.50 -22.27 -7.43
CA GLN A 237 -19.79 -22.53 -8.08
C GLN A 237 -20.55 -21.21 -8.31
N ARG A 238 -19.94 -20.29 -9.05
CA ARG A 238 -20.38 -18.89 -9.18
C ARG A 238 -20.27 -18.42 -10.63
N TYR A 239 -21.09 -17.43 -10.99
CA TYR A 239 -21.09 -16.87 -12.34
C TYR A 239 -19.97 -15.84 -12.53
N TRP A 240 -19.84 -14.90 -11.59
CA TRP A 240 -18.95 -13.75 -11.76
C TRP A 240 -17.49 -14.06 -11.37
N GLY A 241 -16.79 -14.82 -12.21
CA GLY A 241 -15.37 -15.13 -12.06
C GLY A 241 -14.75 -15.62 -13.38
N THR A 242 -13.45 -15.85 -13.39
CA THR A 242 -12.74 -16.38 -14.57
C THR A 242 -13.20 -17.81 -14.87
N PRO A 243 -13.75 -18.14 -16.06
CA PRO A 243 -14.10 -19.52 -16.40
C PRO A 243 -12.87 -20.44 -16.41
N ILE A 244 -13.00 -21.65 -15.84
CA ILE A 244 -11.93 -22.64 -15.87
C ILE A 244 -11.80 -23.22 -17.30
N PRO A 245 -10.63 -23.16 -17.94
CA PRO A 245 -10.46 -23.49 -19.36
C PRO A 245 -10.29 -25.01 -19.61
N ILE A 246 -11.18 -25.82 -19.04
CA ILE A 246 -11.21 -27.28 -19.19
C ILE A 246 -12.54 -27.72 -19.82
N ILE A 247 -12.48 -28.72 -20.70
CA ILE A 247 -13.62 -29.40 -21.32
C ILE A 247 -13.66 -30.85 -20.81
N HIS A 248 -14.83 -31.27 -20.33
CA HIS A 248 -15.10 -32.63 -19.87
C HIS A 248 -15.71 -33.45 -21.01
N CYS A 249 -14.95 -34.41 -21.53
CA CYS A 249 -15.37 -35.33 -22.59
C CYS A 249 -15.54 -36.74 -22.02
N GLY A 250 -16.65 -37.41 -22.32
CA GLY A 250 -16.89 -38.79 -21.85
C GLY A 250 -15.88 -39.82 -22.37
N ARG A 251 -15.18 -39.53 -23.47
CA ARG A 251 -14.14 -40.38 -24.05
C ARG A 251 -12.72 -39.96 -23.65
N CYS A 252 -12.43 -38.66 -23.68
CA CYS A 252 -11.07 -38.15 -23.49
C CYS A 252 -10.77 -37.69 -22.05
N GLY A 253 -11.78 -37.61 -21.18
CA GLY A 253 -11.63 -37.08 -19.83
C GLY A 253 -11.56 -35.56 -19.81
N GLU A 254 -10.66 -35.01 -18.99
CA GLU A 254 -10.35 -33.58 -18.93
C GLU A 254 -9.48 -33.18 -20.11
N VAL A 255 -9.95 -32.23 -20.91
CA VAL A 255 -9.25 -31.75 -22.09
C VAL A 255 -9.03 -30.23 -21.96
N PRO A 256 -7.80 -29.72 -22.02
CA PRO A 256 -7.55 -28.29 -21.98
C PRO A 256 -8.12 -27.59 -23.20
N VAL A 257 -8.66 -26.39 -23.01
CA VAL A 257 -9.03 -25.50 -24.11
C VAL A 257 -7.74 -25.04 -24.82
N PRO A 258 -7.66 -25.09 -26.17
CA PRO A 258 -6.49 -24.60 -26.90
C PRO A 258 -6.19 -23.11 -26.63
N ASP A 259 -4.91 -22.73 -26.61
CA ASP A 259 -4.44 -21.35 -26.31
C ASP A 259 -5.09 -20.30 -27.25
N GLU A 260 -5.25 -20.65 -28.53
CA GLU A 260 -5.88 -19.80 -29.56
C GLU A 260 -7.39 -19.59 -29.33
N ALA A 261 -8.04 -20.51 -28.62
CA ALA A 261 -9.46 -20.45 -28.29
C ALA A 261 -9.74 -19.69 -26.98
N LEU A 262 -8.70 -19.25 -26.26
CA LEU A 262 -8.85 -18.34 -25.14
C LEU A 262 -9.24 -16.92 -25.62
N PRO A 263 -9.81 -16.07 -24.75
CA PRO A 263 -10.41 -16.45 -23.48
C PRO A 263 -11.73 -17.21 -23.67
N VAL A 264 -12.00 -18.19 -22.81
CA VAL A 264 -13.37 -18.69 -22.60
C VAL A 264 -14.14 -17.57 -21.89
N ARG A 265 -15.03 -16.90 -22.60
CA ARG A 265 -15.83 -15.77 -22.08
C ARG A 265 -17.03 -16.28 -21.29
N LEU A 266 -17.46 -15.52 -20.28
CA LEU A 266 -18.74 -15.76 -19.60
C LEU A 266 -19.91 -15.56 -20.57
N PRO A 267 -20.99 -16.35 -20.48
CA PRO A 267 -22.21 -16.13 -21.26
C PRO A 267 -22.95 -14.89 -20.76
N ASP A 268 -23.50 -14.09 -21.68
CA ASP A 268 -24.27 -12.88 -21.31
C ASP A 268 -25.71 -13.19 -20.85
N GLU A 269 -26.25 -14.35 -21.24
CA GLU A 269 -27.62 -14.77 -20.93
C GLU A 269 -27.77 -16.29 -20.80
N GLY A 270 -28.97 -16.75 -20.44
CA GLY A 270 -29.32 -18.17 -20.41
C GLY A 270 -28.89 -18.93 -19.15
N TYR A 271 -28.43 -18.24 -18.10
CA TYR A 271 -28.10 -18.83 -16.81
C TYR A 271 -29.07 -18.42 -15.69
N ASP A 272 -29.23 -19.30 -14.70
CA ASP A 272 -29.82 -19.03 -13.40
C ASP A 272 -28.69 -18.67 -12.41
N LEU A 273 -28.68 -17.41 -11.93
CA LEU A 273 -27.70 -16.92 -10.96
C LEU A 273 -27.75 -17.63 -9.61
N ARG A 274 -28.89 -18.21 -9.23
CA ARG A 274 -29.04 -18.89 -7.94
C ARG A 274 -29.82 -20.20 -8.09
N PRO A 275 -29.18 -21.23 -8.68
CA PRO A 275 -29.79 -22.54 -8.79
C PRO A 275 -30.26 -23.05 -7.41
N PRO A 276 -31.49 -23.59 -7.29
CA PRO A 276 -32.04 -24.05 -6.02
C PRO A 276 -31.22 -25.17 -5.37
N ASP A 277 -30.59 -26.01 -6.19
CA ASP A 277 -29.73 -27.14 -5.80
C ASP A 277 -28.29 -26.72 -5.45
N GLY A 278 -27.93 -25.45 -5.65
CA GLY A 278 -26.60 -24.91 -5.36
C GLY A 278 -25.52 -25.35 -6.33
N ARG A 279 -25.87 -25.88 -7.51
CA ARG A 279 -24.91 -26.08 -8.60
C ARG A 279 -24.39 -24.74 -9.12
N SER A 280 -23.28 -24.76 -9.87
CA SER A 280 -22.76 -23.54 -10.51
C SER A 280 -23.82 -22.90 -11.41
N PRO A 281 -24.01 -21.57 -11.37
CA PRO A 281 -24.88 -20.84 -12.29
C PRO A 281 -24.63 -21.18 -13.76
N LEU A 282 -23.36 -21.31 -14.16
CA LEU A 282 -22.98 -21.60 -15.55
C LEU A 282 -23.50 -22.97 -16.03
N ALA A 283 -23.76 -23.91 -15.12
CA ALA A 283 -24.30 -25.22 -15.48
C ALA A 283 -25.71 -25.17 -16.09
N SER A 284 -26.42 -24.05 -15.92
CA SER A 284 -27.74 -23.82 -16.51
C SER A 284 -27.70 -23.16 -17.90
N ALA A 285 -26.55 -22.59 -18.30
CA ALA A 285 -26.34 -22.01 -19.62
C ALA A 285 -26.05 -23.10 -20.66
N GLU A 286 -27.04 -23.93 -20.98
CA GLU A 286 -26.87 -25.12 -21.83
C GLU A 286 -26.16 -24.83 -23.16
N HIS A 287 -26.49 -23.71 -23.84
CA HIS A 287 -25.81 -23.34 -25.09
C HIS A 287 -24.32 -23.02 -24.92
N TRP A 288 -23.93 -22.46 -23.78
CA TRP A 288 -22.54 -22.15 -23.47
C TRP A 288 -21.76 -23.39 -23.00
N VAL A 289 -22.43 -24.26 -22.23
CA VAL A 289 -21.83 -25.48 -21.65
C VAL A 289 -21.52 -26.52 -22.72
N HIS A 290 -22.43 -26.78 -23.66
CA HIS A 290 -22.25 -27.83 -24.66
C HIS A 290 -21.30 -27.39 -25.78
N VAL A 291 -20.22 -28.15 -25.97
CA VAL A 291 -19.18 -27.88 -26.96
C VAL A 291 -18.64 -29.18 -27.55
N SER A 292 -18.00 -29.10 -28.71
CA SER A 292 -17.25 -30.25 -29.25
C SER A 292 -15.91 -30.39 -28.52
N CYS A 293 -15.54 -31.63 -28.18
CA CYS A 293 -14.24 -31.95 -27.63
C CYS A 293 -13.12 -31.57 -28.62
N PRO A 294 -12.14 -30.73 -28.26
CA PRO A 294 -11.08 -30.35 -29.19
C PRO A 294 -10.15 -31.53 -29.54
N ALA A 295 -10.13 -32.60 -28.72
CA ALA A 295 -9.31 -33.77 -28.97
C ALA A 295 -9.96 -34.83 -29.89
N CYS A 296 -11.29 -34.98 -29.86
CA CYS A 296 -11.98 -36.06 -30.61
C CYS A 296 -13.23 -35.64 -31.38
N ALA A 297 -13.58 -34.35 -31.38
CA ALA A 297 -14.76 -33.74 -31.97
C ALA A 297 -16.13 -34.24 -31.46
N GLY A 298 -16.17 -35.21 -30.55
CA GLY A 298 -17.40 -35.70 -29.93
C GLY A 298 -18.00 -34.71 -28.92
N ASP A 299 -19.23 -34.99 -28.49
CA ASP A 299 -19.95 -34.15 -27.51
C ASP A 299 -19.19 -34.06 -26.18
N ALA A 300 -19.07 -32.84 -25.67
CA ALA A 300 -18.40 -32.54 -24.42
C ALA A 300 -19.05 -31.33 -23.75
N ARG A 301 -18.62 -31.06 -22.51
CA ARG A 301 -19.14 -29.95 -21.71
C ARG A 301 -18.01 -29.13 -21.15
N ARG A 302 -18.11 -27.80 -21.18
CA ARG A 302 -17.18 -26.92 -20.47
C ARG A 302 -17.23 -27.20 -18.96
N ASP A 303 -16.12 -26.93 -18.28
CA ASP A 303 -16.15 -26.77 -16.84
C ASP A 303 -17.07 -25.59 -16.49
N THR A 304 -17.93 -25.80 -15.49
CA THR A 304 -18.93 -24.81 -15.09
C THR A 304 -18.49 -23.99 -13.90
N ASP A 305 -17.39 -24.33 -13.25
CA ASP A 305 -16.87 -23.55 -12.15
C ASP A 305 -16.00 -22.38 -12.66
N THR A 306 -15.96 -21.32 -11.87
CA THR A 306 -15.07 -20.17 -12.09
C THR A 306 -13.92 -20.20 -11.09
N MET A 307 -12.82 -19.52 -11.39
CA MET A 307 -11.71 -19.36 -10.46
C MET A 307 -12.03 -18.32 -9.39
N ASP A 308 -11.52 -18.53 -8.19
CA ASP A 308 -11.58 -17.57 -7.10
C ASP A 308 -10.79 -16.29 -7.42
N THR A 309 -11.30 -15.15 -6.93
CA THR A 309 -10.70 -13.82 -7.06
C THR A 309 -9.23 -13.73 -6.61
N PHE A 310 -8.79 -14.60 -5.70
CA PHE A 310 -7.39 -14.65 -5.32
C PHE A 310 -6.47 -15.15 -6.43
N VAL A 311 -6.98 -15.84 -7.45
CA VAL A 311 -6.21 -16.18 -8.66
C VAL A 311 -5.91 -14.90 -9.43
N ASP A 312 -6.91 -14.06 -9.67
CA ASP A 312 -6.74 -12.76 -10.32
C ASP A 312 -5.72 -11.89 -9.59
N SER A 313 -5.88 -11.72 -8.27
CA SER A 313 -5.01 -10.87 -7.45
C SER A 313 -3.63 -11.48 -7.14
N SER A 314 -3.35 -12.72 -7.51
CA SER A 314 -2.05 -13.35 -7.22
C SER A 314 -0.90 -12.85 -8.11
N TRP A 315 -1.19 -12.12 -9.18
CA TRP A 315 -0.17 -11.69 -10.15
C TRP A 315 -0.42 -10.32 -10.80
N TYR A 316 -1.50 -9.60 -10.44
CA TYR A 316 -1.90 -8.33 -11.07
C TYR A 316 -0.79 -7.25 -11.10
N PHE A 317 0.09 -7.23 -10.09
CA PHE A 317 1.24 -6.34 -10.01
C PHE A 317 2.28 -6.57 -11.12
N LEU A 318 2.21 -7.71 -11.81
CA LEU A 318 3.02 -7.99 -12.99
C LEU A 318 2.41 -7.40 -14.28
N ARG A 319 1.11 -7.13 -14.28
CA ARG A 319 0.36 -6.65 -15.46
C ARG A 319 0.44 -5.13 -15.63
N TYR A 320 0.48 -4.39 -14.53
CA TYR A 320 0.49 -2.93 -14.53
C TYR A 320 1.56 -2.23 -15.39
N PRO A 321 2.81 -2.73 -15.52
CA PRO A 321 3.79 -2.10 -16.39
C PRO A 321 3.29 -1.87 -17.82
N ASP A 322 2.42 -2.75 -18.32
CA ASP A 322 1.75 -2.60 -19.61
C ASP A 322 0.47 -3.47 -19.65
N PRO A 323 -0.69 -2.91 -19.23
CA PRO A 323 -1.95 -3.65 -19.24
C PRO A 323 -2.45 -4.02 -20.64
N SER A 324 -1.90 -3.38 -21.68
CA SER A 324 -2.29 -3.59 -23.08
C SER A 324 -1.52 -4.72 -23.76
N TYR A 325 -0.46 -5.24 -23.13
CA TYR A 325 0.42 -6.26 -23.72
C TYR A 325 -0.33 -7.56 -24.07
N VAL A 326 -0.25 -8.01 -25.33
CA VAL A 326 -1.04 -9.15 -25.83
C VAL A 326 -0.25 -10.44 -26.09
N ASP A 327 1.08 -10.40 -26.06
CA ASP A 327 1.92 -11.56 -26.40
C ASP A 327 2.23 -12.46 -25.18
N GLY A 328 1.72 -12.10 -24.00
CA GLY A 328 1.91 -12.86 -22.76
C GLY A 328 1.18 -12.24 -21.58
N PRO A 329 1.24 -12.88 -20.39
CA PRO A 329 0.58 -12.39 -19.18
C PRO A 329 1.13 -11.03 -18.74
N ALA A 330 2.44 -10.80 -18.87
CA ALA A 330 3.10 -9.56 -18.50
C ALA A 330 4.18 -9.21 -19.53
N ASN A 331 4.37 -7.92 -19.79
CA ASN A 331 5.36 -7.42 -20.74
C ASN A 331 6.80 -7.63 -20.19
N PRO A 332 7.66 -8.42 -20.86
CA PRO A 332 9.03 -8.66 -20.39
C PRO A 332 9.85 -7.38 -20.16
N ALA A 333 9.74 -6.39 -21.04
CA ALA A 333 10.44 -5.11 -20.87
C ALA A 333 9.92 -4.33 -19.64
N GLY A 334 8.62 -4.47 -19.35
CA GLY A 334 8.02 -3.94 -18.13
C GLY A 334 8.53 -4.65 -16.87
N ILE A 335 8.71 -5.97 -16.93
CA ILE A 335 9.25 -6.79 -15.84
C ILE A 335 10.69 -6.38 -15.52
N ASP A 336 11.57 -6.38 -16.53
CA ASP A 336 12.98 -6.05 -16.35
C ASP A 336 13.18 -4.65 -15.76
N ARG A 337 12.30 -3.73 -16.14
CA ARG A 337 12.36 -2.34 -15.69
C ARG A 337 11.80 -2.14 -14.29
N TRP A 338 10.56 -2.57 -14.06
CA TRP A 338 9.79 -2.15 -12.90
C TRP A 338 9.80 -3.16 -11.75
N LEU A 339 10.09 -4.44 -12.02
CA LEU A 339 9.91 -5.50 -11.04
C LEU A 339 11.25 -6.00 -10.44
N PRO A 340 11.23 -6.54 -9.21
CA PRO A 340 10.08 -6.67 -8.30
C PRO A 340 9.59 -5.31 -7.75
N VAL A 341 8.39 -5.28 -7.17
CA VAL A 341 7.78 -4.06 -6.60
C VAL A 341 8.67 -3.54 -5.46
N ASP A 342 8.98 -2.25 -5.47
CA ASP A 342 9.83 -1.65 -4.42
C ASP A 342 9.07 -1.50 -3.10
N HIS A 343 7.81 -1.05 -3.18
CA HIS A 343 6.98 -0.82 -2.00
C HIS A 343 5.54 -1.25 -2.27
N TYR A 344 5.06 -2.22 -1.50
CA TYR A 344 3.67 -2.67 -1.51
C TYR A 344 2.94 -2.17 -0.27
N VAL A 345 1.74 -1.60 -0.44
CA VAL A 345 0.90 -1.12 0.66
C VAL A 345 -0.43 -1.87 0.64
N GLY A 346 -0.74 -2.62 1.69
CA GLY A 346 -1.98 -3.41 1.74
C GLY A 346 -2.31 -3.92 3.13
N GLY A 347 -3.60 -4.11 3.43
CA GLY A 347 -4.05 -4.42 4.79
C GLY A 347 -3.51 -5.75 5.34
N ARG A 348 -3.23 -5.79 6.65
CA ARG A 348 -2.74 -6.99 7.38
C ARG A 348 -3.65 -8.21 7.24
N GLY A 349 -4.95 -8.02 6.99
CA GLY A 349 -5.92 -9.11 6.76
C GLY A 349 -5.57 -10.06 5.61
N HIS A 350 -4.65 -9.66 4.72
CA HIS A 350 -4.23 -10.45 3.57
C HIS A 350 -2.93 -11.24 3.77
N ALA A 351 -2.38 -11.25 4.99
CA ALA A 351 -1.10 -11.91 5.32
C ALA A 351 -1.03 -13.38 4.88
N THR A 352 -2.08 -14.18 5.12
CA THR A 352 -2.11 -15.61 4.81
C THR A 352 -2.89 -15.96 3.54
N ALA A 353 -3.53 -14.97 2.91
CA ALA A 353 -4.26 -15.12 1.66
C ALA A 353 -3.46 -14.50 0.50
N HIS A 354 -3.89 -13.34 -0.02
CA HIS A 354 -3.26 -12.67 -1.15
C HIS A 354 -1.73 -12.57 -1.05
N LEU A 355 -1.16 -12.17 0.10
CA LEU A 355 0.30 -12.04 0.24
C LEU A 355 1.02 -13.39 0.13
N LEU A 356 0.39 -14.49 0.55
CA LEU A 356 0.95 -15.83 0.39
C LEU A 356 0.78 -16.33 -1.06
N TYR A 357 -0.39 -16.09 -1.66
CA TYR A 357 -0.68 -16.47 -3.04
C TYR A 357 0.18 -15.72 -4.06
N ALA A 358 0.44 -14.43 -3.83
CA ALA A 358 1.34 -13.63 -4.65
C ALA A 358 2.76 -14.19 -4.67
N ARG A 359 3.27 -14.60 -3.50
CA ARG A 359 4.59 -15.25 -3.38
C ARG A 359 4.61 -16.60 -4.09
N PHE A 360 3.57 -17.42 -3.89
CA PHE A 360 3.44 -18.71 -4.58
C PHE A 360 3.43 -18.53 -6.11
N MET A 361 2.57 -17.65 -6.62
CA MET A 361 2.44 -17.42 -8.06
C MET A 361 3.72 -16.83 -8.66
N THR A 362 4.40 -15.94 -7.94
CA THR A 362 5.73 -15.43 -8.35
C THR A 362 6.75 -16.57 -8.53
N LYS A 363 6.78 -17.53 -7.61
CA LYS A 363 7.68 -18.70 -7.71
C LYS A 363 7.28 -19.63 -8.86
N VAL A 364 5.99 -19.84 -9.10
CA VAL A 364 5.50 -20.60 -10.26
C VAL A 364 5.96 -19.92 -11.55
N LEU A 365 5.76 -18.61 -11.68
CA LEU A 365 6.15 -17.84 -12.86
C LEU A 365 7.68 -17.79 -13.06
N HIS A 366 8.45 -17.73 -11.97
CA HIS A 366 9.90 -17.89 -12.01
C HIS A 366 10.30 -19.25 -12.58
N ASP A 367 9.69 -20.34 -12.10
CA ASP A 367 9.98 -21.69 -12.57
C ASP A 367 9.51 -21.94 -14.02
N LEU A 368 8.57 -21.13 -14.51
CA LEU A 368 8.20 -21.06 -15.93
C LEU A 368 9.19 -20.26 -16.79
N GLY A 369 10.21 -19.64 -16.19
CA GLY A 369 11.18 -18.78 -16.87
C GLY A 369 10.64 -17.39 -17.25
N LEU A 370 9.51 -16.98 -16.66
CA LEU A 370 8.89 -15.68 -16.95
C LEU A 370 9.36 -14.55 -16.02
N LEU A 371 9.95 -14.89 -14.86
CA LEU A 371 10.45 -13.93 -13.89
C LEU A 371 11.88 -14.27 -13.47
N PRO A 372 12.78 -13.28 -13.34
CA PRO A 372 14.15 -13.49 -12.84
C PRO A 372 14.25 -13.42 -11.31
N PHE A 373 13.13 -13.37 -10.58
CA PHE A 373 13.07 -13.23 -9.13
C PHE A 373 11.99 -14.13 -8.52
N THR A 374 12.13 -14.44 -7.22
CA THR A 374 11.25 -15.39 -6.51
C THR A 374 10.33 -14.74 -5.48
N GLU A 375 10.45 -13.43 -5.23
CA GLU A 375 9.64 -12.69 -4.27
C GLU A 375 9.12 -11.39 -4.92
N PRO A 376 7.80 -11.08 -4.81
CA PRO A 376 7.19 -10.00 -5.58
C PRO A 376 7.39 -8.61 -5.00
N PHE A 377 7.54 -8.50 -3.66
CA PHE A 377 7.50 -7.22 -2.95
C PHE A 377 8.75 -7.06 -2.07
N ARG A 378 9.58 -6.06 -2.36
CA ARG A 378 10.81 -5.77 -1.58
C ARG A 378 10.49 -5.20 -0.20
N ARG A 379 9.55 -4.26 -0.13
CA ARG A 379 9.03 -3.70 1.12
C ARG A 379 7.52 -3.84 1.19
N LEU A 380 7.01 -4.04 2.39
CA LEU A 380 5.59 -4.15 2.69
C LEU A 380 5.24 -3.19 3.83
N THR A 381 4.29 -2.30 3.58
CA THR A 381 3.59 -1.56 4.65
C THR A 381 2.20 -2.15 4.79
N THR A 382 1.87 -2.59 6.00
CA THR A 382 0.52 -3.06 6.32
C THR A 382 -0.17 -2.06 7.23
N PRO A 383 -1.07 -1.23 6.67
CA PRO A 383 -1.85 -0.33 7.50
C PRO A 383 -2.64 -1.10 8.57
N GLY A 384 -2.81 -0.49 9.72
CA GLY A 384 -3.72 -0.95 10.76
C GLY A 384 -5.17 -0.92 10.28
N GLN A 385 -6.07 -1.31 11.16
CA GLN A 385 -7.49 -1.30 10.85
C GLN A 385 -8.13 0.03 11.22
N VAL A 386 -8.83 0.65 10.27
CA VAL A 386 -9.72 1.78 10.58
C VAL A 386 -11.02 1.27 11.20
N THR A 387 -11.31 1.75 12.40
CA THR A 387 -12.46 1.38 13.23
C THR A 387 -13.32 2.60 13.55
N MET A 388 -14.50 2.36 14.11
CA MET A 388 -15.40 3.39 14.60
C MET A 388 -15.94 2.97 15.97
N ASN A 389 -15.58 3.72 17.03
CA ASN A 389 -15.87 3.40 18.43
C ASN A 389 -15.37 2.00 18.83
N GLY A 390 -14.11 1.70 18.50
CA GLY A 390 -13.41 0.45 18.80
C GLY A 390 -13.91 -0.76 18.02
N LYS A 391 -14.78 -0.58 17.01
CA LYS A 391 -15.35 -1.66 16.20
C LYS A 391 -14.98 -1.52 14.74
N ALA A 392 -14.67 -2.65 14.10
CA ALA A 392 -14.53 -2.74 12.65
C ALA A 392 -15.71 -2.05 11.93
N MET A 393 -15.42 -1.21 10.93
CA MET A 393 -16.46 -0.63 10.10
C MET A 393 -17.14 -1.72 9.27
N SER A 394 -18.47 -1.78 9.31
CA SER A 394 -19.25 -2.71 8.47
C SER A 394 -20.64 -2.16 8.18
N LYS A 395 -21.16 -2.49 6.99
CA LYS A 395 -22.52 -2.07 6.56
C LYS A 395 -23.59 -2.59 7.54
N THR A 396 -23.43 -3.80 8.07
CA THR A 396 -24.38 -4.42 9.01
C THR A 396 -24.43 -3.69 10.35
N LEU A 397 -23.30 -3.18 10.85
CA LEU A 397 -23.26 -2.40 12.10
C LEU A 397 -23.70 -0.94 11.90
N GLY A 398 -23.88 -0.49 10.65
CA GLY A 398 -24.25 0.89 10.34
C GLY A 398 -23.20 1.93 10.74
N ASN A 399 -21.96 1.50 11.02
CA ASN A 399 -20.87 2.35 11.52
C ASN A 399 -19.83 2.70 10.44
N VAL A 400 -20.15 2.47 9.15
CA VAL A 400 -19.28 2.82 8.03
C VAL A 400 -19.26 4.34 7.88
N VAL A 401 -18.06 4.91 7.87
CA VAL A 401 -17.85 6.30 7.51
C VAL A 401 -17.53 6.35 6.01
N ASN A 402 -18.42 6.97 5.25
CA ASN A 402 -18.25 7.17 3.80
C ASN A 402 -17.13 8.19 3.57
N LEU A 403 -16.17 7.85 2.70
CA LEU A 403 -15.05 8.73 2.40
C LEU A 403 -15.50 10.01 1.68
N GLY A 404 -16.42 9.88 0.71
CA GLY A 404 -16.96 11.00 -0.05
C GLY A 404 -17.54 12.09 0.85
N ASP A 405 -18.35 11.70 1.84
CA ASP A 405 -18.92 12.64 2.82
C ASP A 405 -17.84 13.41 3.60
N GLN A 406 -16.71 12.75 3.93
CA GLN A 406 -15.60 13.42 4.61
C GLN A 406 -14.86 14.37 3.68
N LEU A 407 -14.69 14.01 2.41
CA LEU A 407 -14.10 14.88 1.39
C LEU A 407 -14.96 16.13 1.18
N ASP A 408 -16.26 15.99 1.07
CA ASP A 408 -17.19 17.12 0.89
C ASP A 408 -17.20 18.06 2.11
N ARG A 409 -17.07 17.49 3.31
CA ARG A 409 -17.13 18.27 4.55
C ARG A 409 -15.81 18.98 4.89
N HIS A 410 -14.68 18.35 4.61
CA HIS A 410 -13.37 18.80 5.12
C HIS A 410 -12.35 19.14 4.04
N GLY A 411 -12.58 18.70 2.80
CA GLY A 411 -11.60 18.78 1.72
C GLY A 411 -10.59 17.62 1.76
N PRO A 412 -10.04 17.24 0.59
CA PRO A 412 -9.18 16.06 0.47
C PRO A 412 -7.92 16.11 1.32
N ASP A 413 -7.20 17.23 1.33
CA ASP A 413 -5.96 17.35 2.09
C ASP A 413 -6.15 17.24 3.59
N ALA A 414 -7.24 17.80 4.12
CA ALA A 414 -7.53 17.68 5.55
C ALA A 414 -7.81 16.21 5.92
N VAL A 415 -8.55 15.48 5.09
CA VAL A 415 -8.80 14.05 5.29
C VAL A 415 -7.49 13.24 5.21
N ARG A 416 -6.68 13.48 4.17
CA ARG A 416 -5.38 12.80 3.99
C ARG A 416 -4.45 13.02 5.16
N VAL A 417 -4.23 14.28 5.55
CA VAL A 417 -3.39 14.65 6.70
C VAL A 417 -3.89 13.99 7.96
N THR A 418 -5.21 13.98 8.19
CA THR A 418 -5.79 13.34 9.37
C THR A 418 -5.46 11.86 9.43
N MET A 419 -5.65 11.14 8.33
CA MET A 419 -5.35 9.71 8.28
C MET A 419 -3.86 9.43 8.45
N LEU A 420 -3.00 10.18 7.75
CA LEU A 420 -1.55 9.99 7.81
C LEU A 420 -0.92 10.43 9.14
N PHE A 421 -1.61 11.28 9.91
CA PHE A 421 -1.13 11.80 11.20
C PHE A 421 -1.66 11.02 12.40
N ALA A 422 -2.74 10.25 12.25
CA ALA A 422 -3.44 9.59 13.35
C ALA A 422 -2.55 8.62 14.16
N GLY A 423 -1.65 7.91 13.50
CA GLY A 423 -0.80 6.90 14.13
C GLY A 423 0.37 6.49 13.23
N ALA A 424 1.22 5.57 13.70
CA ALA A 424 2.12 4.89 12.77
C ALA A 424 1.26 4.08 11.77
N PRO A 425 1.71 3.86 10.53
CA PRO A 425 0.93 3.10 9.56
C PRO A 425 0.43 1.75 10.10
N GLU A 426 1.23 1.05 10.90
CA GLU A 426 0.90 -0.25 11.49
C GLU A 426 -0.16 -0.22 12.62
N ASP A 427 -0.49 0.95 13.16
CA ASP A 427 -1.41 1.10 14.29
C ASP A 427 -2.87 1.15 13.82
N ASP A 428 -3.78 0.55 14.59
CA ASP A 428 -5.21 0.69 14.33
C ASP A 428 -5.66 2.14 14.62
N ILE A 429 -6.54 2.67 13.77
CA ILE A 429 -7.10 4.03 13.93
C ILE A 429 -8.57 3.91 14.32
N ASP A 430 -8.98 4.55 15.42
CA ASP A 430 -10.41 4.80 15.66
C ASP A 430 -10.79 6.16 15.08
N TRP A 431 -11.69 6.14 14.09
CA TRP A 431 -12.18 7.36 13.46
C TRP A 431 -12.90 8.29 14.46
N ALA A 432 -13.43 7.75 15.56
CA ALA A 432 -14.04 8.58 16.62
C ALA A 432 -13.01 9.47 17.34
N ASP A 433 -11.73 9.07 17.33
CA ASP A 433 -10.64 9.75 18.05
C ASP A 433 -9.87 10.73 17.16
N VAL A 434 -10.15 10.78 15.85
CA VAL A 434 -9.49 11.70 14.92
C VAL A 434 -10.35 12.94 14.62
N ALA A 435 -9.70 14.07 14.35
CA ALA A 435 -10.37 15.35 14.17
C ALA A 435 -9.92 16.06 12.88
N PRO A 436 -10.61 15.84 11.74
CA PRO A 436 -10.29 16.51 10.47
C PRO A 436 -10.26 18.04 10.55
N ALA A 437 -11.05 18.63 11.43
CA ALA A 437 -11.06 20.07 11.67
C ALA A 437 -9.70 20.63 12.16
N ALA A 438 -8.86 19.82 12.81
CA ALA A 438 -7.51 20.21 13.19
C ALA A 438 -6.58 20.35 11.97
N ALA A 439 -6.68 19.40 11.03
CA ALA A 439 -5.95 19.46 9.78
C ALA A 439 -6.37 20.67 8.93
N VAL A 440 -7.67 20.97 8.83
CA VAL A 440 -8.17 22.20 8.16
C VAL A 440 -7.52 23.45 8.75
N LYS A 441 -7.48 23.57 10.09
CA LYS A 441 -6.88 24.72 10.77
C LYS A 441 -5.37 24.83 10.54
N TRP A 442 -4.67 23.71 10.45
CA TRP A 442 -3.24 23.68 10.16
C TRP A 442 -2.96 24.08 8.71
N LEU A 443 -3.69 23.55 7.73
CA LEU A 443 -3.54 23.92 6.32
C LEU A 443 -3.82 25.42 6.10
N ALA A 444 -4.84 25.98 6.76
CA ALA A 444 -5.08 27.41 6.75
C ALA A 444 -3.94 28.23 7.40
N ARG A 445 -3.13 27.65 8.30
CA ARG A 445 -1.90 28.32 8.80
C ARG A 445 -0.82 28.36 7.73
N VAL A 446 -0.69 27.31 6.92
CA VAL A 446 0.26 27.28 5.80
C VAL A 446 -0.11 28.35 4.77
N GLU A 447 -1.39 28.48 4.41
CA GLU A 447 -1.85 29.53 3.49
C GLU A 447 -1.51 30.94 4.00
N ARG A 448 -1.66 31.20 5.31
CA ARG A 448 -1.26 32.48 5.92
C ARG A 448 0.25 32.76 5.88
N LEU A 449 1.09 31.72 5.87
CA LEU A 449 2.53 31.91 5.68
C LEU A 449 2.82 32.46 4.28
N VAL A 450 2.15 31.93 3.27
CA VAL A 450 2.25 32.41 1.89
C VAL A 450 1.77 33.86 1.77
N GLU A 451 0.62 34.20 2.37
CA GLU A 451 0.13 35.59 2.42
C GLU A 451 1.14 36.55 3.04
N SER A 452 1.85 36.09 4.07
CA SER A 452 2.87 36.89 4.75
C SER A 452 4.07 37.15 3.83
N VAL A 453 4.52 36.14 3.06
CA VAL A 453 5.58 36.29 2.06
C VAL A 453 5.16 37.24 0.93
N GLU A 454 3.97 37.02 0.35
CA GLU A 454 3.41 37.89 -0.71
C GLU A 454 3.34 39.36 -0.27
N SER A 455 2.93 39.60 0.98
CA SER A 455 2.79 40.96 1.52
C SER A 455 4.13 41.70 1.60
N VAL A 456 5.23 41.03 1.97
CA VAL A 456 6.55 41.66 2.09
C VAL A 456 7.15 41.94 0.72
N GLU A 457 7.02 41.01 -0.22
CA GLU A 457 7.55 41.16 -1.58
C GLU A 457 6.87 42.28 -2.37
N SER A 458 5.61 42.59 -2.05
CA SER A 458 4.91 43.73 -2.62
C SER A 458 5.54 45.09 -2.27
N VAL A 459 6.40 45.15 -1.25
CA VAL A 459 7.04 46.37 -0.73
C VAL A 459 8.53 46.46 -1.09
N GLY A 460 9.19 45.35 -1.43
CA GLY A 460 10.60 45.27 -1.84
C GLY A 460 11.16 43.84 -1.78
N PRO A 461 12.40 43.57 -2.23
CA PRO A 461 12.97 42.22 -2.16
C PRO A 461 13.03 41.73 -0.71
N ALA A 462 12.52 40.51 -0.48
CA ALA A 462 12.46 39.90 0.84
C ALA A 462 13.88 39.77 1.45
N ALA A 463 14.04 40.25 2.68
CA ALA A 463 15.27 40.02 3.44
C ALA A 463 15.33 38.55 3.87
N THR A 464 16.53 37.96 3.85
CA THR A 464 16.75 36.60 4.35
C THR A 464 16.46 36.53 5.84
N SER A 465 15.83 35.43 6.28
CA SER A 465 15.61 35.15 7.70
C SER A 465 16.93 35.12 8.48
N ASP A 466 16.85 35.30 9.80
CA ASP A 466 18.04 35.25 10.64
C ASP A 466 18.68 33.85 10.64
N GLU A 467 19.98 33.80 10.90
CA GLU A 467 20.78 32.56 10.88
C GLU A 467 20.18 31.44 11.74
N THR A 468 19.57 31.79 12.88
CA THR A 468 18.97 30.82 13.81
C THR A 468 17.77 30.14 13.16
N THR A 469 16.87 30.94 12.58
CA THR A 469 15.70 30.46 11.86
C THR A 469 16.13 29.57 10.68
N ARG A 470 17.08 30.04 9.88
CA ARG A 470 17.59 29.27 8.73
C ARG A 470 18.18 27.92 9.14
N ARG A 471 19.02 27.87 10.17
CA ARG A 471 19.57 26.60 10.70
C ARG A 471 18.48 25.66 11.20
N ALA A 472 17.45 26.18 11.87
CA ALA A 472 16.32 25.39 12.34
C ALA A 472 15.48 24.83 11.17
N VAL A 473 15.25 25.62 10.11
CA VAL A 473 14.59 25.16 8.87
C VAL A 473 15.34 23.99 8.25
N HIS A 474 16.66 24.11 8.02
CA HIS A 474 17.44 23.02 7.41
C HIS A 474 17.51 21.77 8.29
N ARG A 475 17.51 21.91 9.62
CA ARG A 475 17.40 20.76 10.54
C ARG A 475 16.08 20.03 10.36
N LEU A 476 14.96 20.77 10.27
CA LEU A 476 13.65 20.17 10.05
C LEU A 476 13.53 19.53 8.66
N ILE A 477 14.16 20.10 7.62
CA ILE A 477 14.27 19.45 6.31
C ILE A 477 14.99 18.10 6.43
N ALA A 478 16.14 18.06 7.11
CA ALA A 478 16.90 16.82 7.30
C ALA A 478 16.10 15.77 8.09
N ASP A 479 15.42 16.20 9.17
CA ASP A 479 14.59 15.32 10.00
C ASP A 479 13.41 14.74 9.21
N VAL A 480 12.66 15.58 8.49
CA VAL A 480 11.55 15.13 7.63
C VAL A 480 12.05 14.18 6.56
N THR A 481 13.19 14.48 5.93
CA THR A 481 13.80 13.62 4.90
C THR A 481 14.03 12.21 5.45
N GLY A 482 14.73 12.09 6.59
CA GLY A 482 15.00 10.79 7.19
C GLY A 482 13.73 10.06 7.66
N LEU A 483 12.68 10.79 8.08
CA LEU A 483 11.39 10.20 8.46
C LEU A 483 10.64 9.64 7.24
N MET A 484 10.65 10.36 6.12
CA MET A 484 10.05 9.89 4.86
C MET A 484 10.74 8.65 4.31
N GLU A 485 12.08 8.58 4.37
CA GLU A 485 12.88 7.40 3.96
C GLU A 485 12.52 6.13 4.76
N ARG A 486 12.08 6.30 6.02
CA ARG A 486 11.63 5.22 6.91
C ARG A 486 10.11 5.07 6.98
N THR A 487 9.38 5.80 6.14
CA THR A 487 7.90 5.79 6.08
C THR A 487 7.24 6.12 7.43
N ARG A 488 7.86 6.98 8.24
CA ARG A 488 7.31 7.48 9.52
C ARG A 488 6.48 8.74 9.28
N LEU A 489 5.36 8.58 8.55
CA LEU A 489 4.57 9.68 7.99
C LEU A 489 3.95 10.59 9.06
N ASN A 490 3.39 10.03 10.13
CA ASN A 490 2.81 10.80 11.24
C ASN A 490 3.85 11.71 11.92
N VAL A 491 5.05 11.19 12.17
CA VAL A 491 6.14 11.98 12.76
C VAL A 491 6.66 13.02 11.76
N ALA A 492 6.71 12.70 10.47
CA ALA A 492 7.07 13.65 9.43
C ALA A 492 6.09 14.83 9.41
N ILE A 493 4.77 14.57 9.46
CA ILE A 493 3.74 15.60 9.56
C ILE A 493 3.91 16.44 10.83
N ALA A 494 4.23 15.83 11.97
CA ALA A 494 4.53 16.58 13.19
C ALA A 494 5.69 17.58 13.00
N ARG A 495 6.74 17.19 12.26
CA ARG A 495 7.86 18.09 11.93
C ARG A 495 7.47 19.17 10.92
N LEU A 496 6.56 18.89 10.00
CA LEU A 496 5.99 19.93 9.12
C LEU A 496 5.15 20.95 9.91
N MET A 497 4.39 20.51 10.92
CA MET A 497 3.66 21.40 11.84
C MET A 497 4.60 22.25 12.69
N GLU A 498 5.73 21.68 13.14
CA GLU A 498 6.79 22.40 13.82
C GLU A 498 7.42 23.45 12.91
N LEU A 499 7.76 23.09 11.67
CA LEU A 499 8.26 24.01 10.65
C LEU A 499 7.27 25.15 10.37
N THR A 500 5.97 24.83 10.25
CA THR A 500 4.91 25.84 10.10
C THR A 500 4.91 26.83 11.27
N THR A 501 5.11 26.33 12.49
CA THR A 501 5.12 27.16 13.71
C THR A 501 6.38 28.01 13.82
N LEU A 502 7.53 27.46 13.42
CA LEU A 502 8.80 28.18 13.35
C LEU A 502 8.69 29.37 12.38
N LEU A 503 8.23 29.11 11.15
CA LEU A 503 8.09 30.14 10.11
C LEU A 503 7.06 31.22 10.49
N ALA A 504 5.97 30.83 11.16
CA ALA A 504 4.95 31.78 11.63
C ALA A 504 5.44 32.73 12.74
N ARG A 505 6.56 32.40 13.40
CA ARG A 505 7.15 33.20 14.48
C ARG A 505 8.36 34.00 14.03
N ALA A 506 8.83 33.82 12.79
CA ALA A 506 9.94 34.58 12.27
C ALA A 506 9.55 36.06 12.15
N ASP A 507 10.45 36.96 12.57
CA ASP A 507 10.22 38.41 12.49
C ASP A 507 10.10 38.88 11.02
N ILE A 508 10.81 38.20 10.13
CA ILE A 508 10.78 38.40 8.68
C ILE A 508 10.30 37.09 8.04
N PRO A 509 9.27 37.13 7.16
CA PRO A 509 8.82 35.95 6.43
C PRO A 509 9.97 35.28 5.66
N ASP A 510 10.24 34.02 6.02
CA ASP A 510 11.28 33.20 5.40
C ASP A 510 10.73 32.48 4.16
N ARG A 511 10.93 33.08 2.99
CA ARG A 511 10.45 32.51 1.71
C ARG A 511 11.03 31.13 1.44
N ASP A 512 12.35 30.96 1.59
CA ASP A 512 13.02 29.69 1.32
C ASP A 512 12.49 28.57 2.23
N GLY A 513 12.25 28.89 3.51
CA GLY A 513 11.64 27.97 4.45
C GLY A 513 10.18 27.63 4.12
N VAL A 514 9.38 28.60 3.66
CA VAL A 514 8.02 28.34 3.18
C VAL A 514 8.03 27.48 1.92
N GLU A 515 8.90 27.75 0.95
CA GLU A 515 9.05 26.94 -0.26
C GLU A 515 9.47 25.50 0.07
N ALA A 516 10.41 25.31 1.00
CA ALA A 516 10.78 23.98 1.49
C ALA A 516 9.61 23.26 2.17
N LEU A 517 8.82 23.98 2.99
CA LEU A 517 7.60 23.43 3.60
C LEU A 517 6.61 22.95 2.53
N LEU A 518 6.34 23.76 1.50
CA LEU A 518 5.37 23.42 0.44
C LEU A 518 5.80 22.19 -0.36
N ARG A 519 7.09 22.09 -0.72
CA ARG A 519 7.65 20.93 -1.42
C ARG A 519 7.49 19.64 -0.62
N MET A 520 7.73 19.68 0.71
CA MET A 520 7.52 18.51 1.58
C MET A 520 6.02 18.23 1.82
N LEU A 521 5.22 19.28 1.99
CA LEU A 521 3.77 19.22 2.20
C LEU A 521 3.06 18.53 1.03
N ALA A 522 3.56 18.70 -0.20
CA ALA A 522 3.01 18.08 -1.39
C ALA A 522 2.85 16.55 -1.30
N CYS A 523 3.61 15.87 -0.44
CA CYS A 523 3.46 14.43 -0.21
C CYS A 523 2.15 14.07 0.53
N VAL A 524 1.66 14.95 1.41
CA VAL A 524 0.54 14.64 2.32
C VAL A 524 -0.70 15.50 2.04
N ALA A 525 -0.50 16.73 1.59
CA ALA A 525 -1.54 17.70 1.24
C ALA A 525 -1.21 18.36 -0.13
N PRO A 526 -1.32 17.59 -1.24
CA PRO A 526 -0.90 18.06 -2.56
C PRO A 526 -1.66 19.27 -3.09
N PHE A 527 -2.97 19.40 -2.80
CA PHE A 527 -3.75 20.51 -3.32
C PHE A 527 -3.35 21.84 -2.69
N THR A 528 -3.15 21.85 -1.37
CA THR A 528 -2.69 23.01 -0.61
C THR A 528 -1.29 23.39 -1.04
N ALA A 529 -0.43 22.41 -1.30
CA ALA A 529 0.91 22.67 -1.80
C ALA A 529 0.89 23.32 -3.18
N GLU A 530 0.13 22.80 -4.17
CA GLU A 530 0.03 23.40 -5.51
C GLU A 530 -0.53 24.81 -5.47
N GLU A 531 -1.63 25.03 -4.74
CA GLU A 531 -2.26 26.34 -4.63
C GLU A 531 -1.29 27.37 -4.04
N CYS A 532 -0.62 27.01 -2.94
CA CYS A 532 0.35 27.87 -2.29
C CYS A 532 1.60 28.12 -3.16
N TRP A 533 2.06 27.10 -3.89
CA TRP A 533 3.23 27.18 -4.77
C TRP A 533 2.97 28.12 -5.95
N ALA A 534 1.81 28.00 -6.59
CA ALA A 534 1.38 28.87 -7.67
C ALA A 534 1.20 30.32 -7.22
N ARG A 535 0.66 30.54 -6.02
CA ARG A 535 0.54 31.89 -5.41
C ARG A 535 1.89 32.57 -5.19
N LEU A 536 2.92 31.80 -4.84
CA LEU A 536 4.31 32.31 -4.77
C LEU A 536 4.92 32.60 -6.15
N GLY A 537 4.17 32.44 -7.25
CA GLY A 537 4.60 32.74 -8.61
C GLY A 537 5.37 31.61 -9.29
N HIS A 538 5.43 30.43 -8.68
CA HIS A 538 6.11 29.28 -9.28
C HIS A 538 5.23 28.53 -10.27
N PRO A 539 5.82 27.96 -11.34
CA PRO A 539 5.08 27.11 -12.24
C PRO A 539 4.70 25.79 -11.55
N PRO A 540 3.47 25.28 -11.77
CA PRO A 540 3.13 23.91 -11.40
C PRO A 540 3.82 22.88 -12.32
N PRO A 541 3.87 21.61 -11.93
CA PRO A 541 3.47 21.08 -10.62
C PRO A 541 4.59 21.25 -9.57
N VAL A 542 4.25 21.29 -8.27
CA VAL A 542 5.23 21.31 -7.16
C VAL A 542 6.25 20.18 -7.27
N LEU A 543 5.82 19.02 -7.81
CA LEU A 543 6.68 17.85 -8.01
C LEU A 543 7.90 18.15 -8.91
N ALA A 544 7.81 19.12 -9.82
CA ALA A 544 8.92 19.51 -10.69
C ALA A 544 10.02 20.29 -9.95
N ALA A 545 9.71 20.89 -8.80
CA ALA A 545 10.69 21.58 -7.97
C ALA A 545 11.63 20.63 -7.20
N GLY A 546 11.31 19.32 -7.16
CA GLY A 546 12.09 18.32 -6.43
C GLY A 546 11.98 18.47 -4.90
N TRP A 547 12.70 17.62 -4.16
CA TRP A 547 12.74 17.63 -2.69
C TRP A 547 13.74 18.67 -2.17
N PRO A 548 13.42 19.43 -1.09
CA PRO A 548 14.36 20.40 -0.55
C PRO A 548 15.56 19.72 0.12
N ASP A 549 16.76 20.24 -0.13
CA ASP A 549 17.99 19.74 0.48
C ASP A 549 18.37 20.57 1.71
N ALA A 550 18.75 19.87 2.78
CA ALA A 550 19.32 20.51 3.95
C ALA A 550 20.79 20.89 3.67
N ASP A 551 21.17 22.15 3.89
CA ASP A 551 22.56 22.58 3.77
C ASP A 551 23.41 21.96 4.89
N PRO A 552 24.40 21.11 4.58
CA PRO A 552 25.24 20.49 5.59
C PRO A 552 25.98 21.50 6.49
N ALA A 553 26.31 22.69 6.00
CA ALA A 553 26.96 23.74 6.79
C ALA A 553 26.02 24.33 7.87
N LEU A 554 24.71 24.27 7.64
CA LEU A 554 23.70 24.74 8.59
C LEU A 554 23.31 23.68 9.62
N LEU A 555 23.61 22.41 9.34
CA LEU A 555 23.39 21.29 10.26
C LEU A 555 24.48 21.14 11.32
N THR A 556 25.68 21.69 11.10
CA THR A 556 26.75 21.65 12.10
C THR A 556 26.40 22.54 13.29
N GLU A 557 26.28 21.94 14.47
CA GLU A 557 26.11 22.71 15.71
C GLU A 557 27.43 23.40 16.07
N GLU A 558 27.41 24.69 16.36
CA GLU A 558 28.60 25.39 16.84
C GLU A 558 28.91 25.04 18.31
N ALA A 559 27.88 24.63 19.06
CA ALA A 559 28.00 24.13 20.42
C ALA A 559 26.89 23.12 20.77
N VAL A 560 27.23 22.13 21.59
CA VAL A 560 26.34 21.13 22.18
C VAL A 560 26.28 21.32 23.69
N THR A 561 25.17 20.93 24.30
CA THR A 561 25.04 20.93 25.76
C THR A 561 25.65 19.66 26.36
N CYS A 562 26.75 19.81 27.09
CA CYS A 562 27.32 18.76 27.93
C CYS A 562 26.65 18.76 29.32
N VAL A 563 26.11 17.63 29.74
CA VAL A 563 25.61 17.44 31.10
C VAL A 563 26.76 17.07 32.04
N VAL A 564 26.94 17.82 33.12
CA VAL A 564 27.96 17.51 34.15
C VAL A 564 27.29 17.01 35.42
N GLN A 565 27.72 15.83 35.86
CA GLN A 565 27.19 15.11 37.01
C GLN A 565 28.25 14.97 38.11
N VAL A 566 27.80 14.93 39.36
CA VAL A 566 28.59 14.51 40.53
C VAL A 566 27.82 13.37 41.21
N ASP A 567 28.46 12.21 41.35
CA ASP A 567 27.88 10.95 41.83
C ASP A 567 26.53 10.62 41.15
N GLY A 568 26.49 10.78 39.82
CA GLY A 568 25.32 10.48 38.98
C GLY A 568 24.21 11.54 39.03
N ARG A 569 24.31 12.59 39.85
CA ARG A 569 23.33 13.68 39.91
C ARG A 569 23.77 14.86 39.04
N VAL A 570 22.87 15.38 38.20
CA VAL A 570 23.15 16.54 37.33
C VAL A 570 23.41 17.78 38.19
N ARG A 571 24.57 18.41 38.00
CA ARG A 571 25.00 19.62 38.72
C ARG A 571 25.17 20.82 37.82
N ASP A 572 25.52 20.60 36.56
CA ASP A 572 25.65 21.70 35.60
C ASP A 572 25.37 21.26 34.16
N ARG A 573 25.21 22.25 33.28
CA ARG A 573 25.10 22.07 31.82
C ARG A 573 26.03 23.08 31.15
N LEU A 574 27.04 22.58 30.44
CA LEU A 574 28.04 23.40 29.76
C LEU A 574 27.75 23.45 28.25
N SER A 575 27.88 24.62 27.63
CA SER A 575 27.89 24.75 26.18
C SER A 575 29.31 24.54 25.68
N VAL A 576 29.54 23.53 24.84
CA VAL A 576 30.89 23.13 24.36
C VAL A 576 30.89 22.83 22.86
N PRO A 577 32.01 23.01 22.14
CA PRO A 577 32.08 22.62 20.73
C PRO A 577 31.79 21.12 20.53
N PRO A 578 31.11 20.68 19.45
CA PRO A 578 30.86 19.26 19.23
C PRO A 578 32.13 18.42 19.09
N GLY A 579 33.21 19.02 18.59
CA GLY A 579 34.53 18.40 18.45
C GLY A 579 35.42 18.48 19.69
N ILE A 580 34.89 18.89 20.85
CA ILE A 580 35.68 18.97 22.09
C ILE A 580 36.26 17.60 22.46
N THR A 581 37.53 17.56 22.83
CA THR A 581 38.18 16.32 23.25
C THR A 581 37.73 15.93 24.67
N ASP A 582 37.83 14.64 25.02
CA ASP A 582 37.57 14.17 26.38
C ASP A 582 38.45 14.91 27.41
N ALA A 583 39.69 15.25 27.05
CA ALA A 583 40.62 15.97 27.91
C ALA A 583 40.17 17.40 28.18
N ASP A 584 39.80 18.14 27.13
CA ASP A 584 39.36 19.54 27.26
C ASP A 584 38.01 19.63 27.98
N LEU A 585 37.10 18.69 27.68
CA LEU A 585 35.79 18.63 28.33
C LEU A 585 35.92 18.31 29.82
N ARG A 586 36.86 17.42 30.20
CA ARG A 586 37.18 17.14 31.60
C ARG A 586 37.60 18.40 32.35
N VAL A 587 38.49 19.19 31.74
CA VAL A 587 39.01 20.42 32.34
C VAL A 587 37.89 21.44 32.53
N LEU A 588 37.04 21.62 31.51
CA LEU A 588 35.87 22.49 31.57
C LEU A 588 34.88 22.07 32.68
N ALA A 589 34.56 20.79 32.77
CA ALA A 589 33.67 20.24 33.79
C ALA A 589 34.19 20.47 35.22
N LEU A 590 35.48 20.27 35.46
CA LEU A 590 36.10 20.48 36.80
C LEU A 590 36.26 21.95 37.17
N ARG A 591 36.25 22.87 36.17
CA ARG A 591 36.31 24.32 36.40
C ARG A 591 34.94 24.94 36.72
N SER A 592 33.85 24.25 36.39
CA SER A 592 32.50 24.71 36.72
C SER A 592 32.39 25.00 38.22
N GLU A 593 31.90 26.19 38.56
CA GLU A 593 31.71 26.61 39.94
C GLU A 593 30.64 25.77 40.64
N ARG A 594 29.54 25.46 39.92
CA ARG A 594 28.46 24.59 40.43
C ARG A 594 28.95 23.19 40.75
N VAL A 595 29.84 22.66 39.91
CA VAL A 595 30.44 21.35 40.12
C VAL A 595 31.40 21.37 41.30
N ARG A 596 32.25 22.40 41.43
CA ARG A 596 33.16 22.55 42.57
C ARG A 596 32.42 22.71 43.89
N GLN A 597 31.33 23.47 43.90
CA GLN A 597 30.44 23.58 45.06
C GLN A 597 29.78 22.23 45.40
N ALA A 598 29.35 21.46 44.38
CA ALA A 598 28.72 20.16 44.60
C ALA A 598 29.69 19.05 45.06
N ILE A 599 30.98 19.17 44.75
CA ILE A 599 32.03 18.28 45.26
C ILE A 599 32.35 18.60 46.73
N ASP A 600 32.16 19.85 47.16
CA ASP A 600 32.30 20.30 48.57
C ASP A 600 33.60 19.83 49.26
N GLY A 601 34.71 19.87 48.53
CA GLY A 601 36.02 19.45 49.03
C GLY A 601 36.25 17.94 49.13
N ALA A 602 35.30 17.10 48.71
CA ALA A 602 35.48 15.66 48.62
C ALA A 602 36.57 15.26 47.60
N ALA A 603 37.27 14.17 47.87
CA ALA A 603 38.37 13.71 47.02
C ALA A 603 37.84 13.02 45.75
N VAL A 604 38.07 13.63 44.59
CA VAL A 604 37.65 13.05 43.30
C VAL A 604 38.39 11.72 43.03
N ARG A 605 37.64 10.62 43.02
CA ARG A 605 38.17 9.25 42.78
C ARG A 605 38.30 8.94 41.30
N ARG A 606 37.31 9.34 40.50
CA ARG A 606 37.23 9.04 39.07
C ARG A 606 36.43 10.11 38.34
N VAL A 607 36.83 10.45 37.11
CA VAL A 607 36.00 11.24 36.21
C VAL A 607 35.80 10.46 34.93
N VAL A 608 34.55 10.19 34.59
CA VAL A 608 34.12 9.50 33.37
C VAL A 608 33.66 10.56 32.39
N VAL A 609 34.31 10.62 31.23
CA VAL A 609 33.99 11.58 30.18
C VAL A 609 33.52 10.81 28.96
N LYS A 610 32.45 11.29 28.33
CA LYS A 610 32.01 10.84 27.02
C LYS A 610 31.67 12.09 26.22
N ALA A 611 32.70 12.68 25.62
CA ALA A 611 32.53 13.88 24.83
C ALA A 611 31.58 13.64 23.64
N PRO A 612 30.84 14.67 23.23
CA PRO A 612 30.71 15.98 23.88
C PRO A 612 29.54 16.02 24.90
N LYS A 613 28.91 14.87 25.21
CA LYS A 613 27.56 14.84 25.82
C LYS A 613 27.54 14.81 27.35
N VAL A 614 28.50 14.14 27.99
CA VAL A 614 28.41 13.93 29.45
C VAL A 614 29.78 13.83 30.13
N VAL A 615 29.86 14.43 31.32
CA VAL A 615 30.92 14.18 32.31
C VAL A 615 30.28 13.76 33.62
N ASN A 616 30.73 12.66 34.22
CA ASN A 616 30.35 12.24 35.56
C ASN A 616 31.58 12.17 36.47
N ILE A 617 31.54 12.94 37.56
CA ILE A 617 32.60 13.03 38.56
C ILE A 617 32.18 12.18 39.76
N VAL A 618 33.02 11.22 40.12
CA VAL A 618 32.81 10.32 41.25
C VAL A 618 33.71 10.76 42.38
N THR A 619 33.12 11.14 43.51
CA THR A 619 33.82 11.61 44.72
C THR A 619 33.97 10.55 45.81
#